data_AF-A0A534UQ77-F1
#
_entry.id   AF-A0A534UQ77-F1
#
_cell.length_a   1.000
_cell.length_b   1.000
_cell.length_c   1.000
_cell.angle_alpha   90.00
_cell.angle_beta   90.00
_cell.angle_gamma   90.00
#
_symmetry.space_group_name_H-M   'P 1'
#
loop_
_entity.id
_entity.type
_entity.pdbx_description
1 polymer ?
#
loop_
_entity_poly.entity_id
_entity_poly.type
_entity_poly.pdbx_seq_one_letter_code
_entity_poly.pdbx_strand_id
1 'polypeptide(L)'
;MALLAACAAMPVTARAEAVLAFATLACVGGLAVACFAKASGAVFLGAPRSPQAAAAREAPRSMLGPMWVLALACAALGLAGPAIAEVLERPVRQLGGLPLRDTSAREGLAATAILGGVLIAVAFALAALRRLLLRRQAVSASGTWACGYPATTPAMQYTAASFARPLIAVFRGVLLPERHDTRPAGAFPDAVALEEHCPDPVDRFVLEPALHHGGMALALVRRAQPTRVQSYVLAIFAALLTLLWWRL
;
A
#
# COMPACT_ATOMS: atom_id res chain seq x y z
N MET A 1 14.47 26.29 -3.93
CA MET A 1 15.75 26.85 -4.42
C MET A 1 16.94 26.51 -3.52
N ALA A 2 16.81 26.57 -2.18
CA ALA A 2 17.87 26.23 -1.23
C ALA A 2 18.38 24.77 -1.30
N LEU A 3 17.48 23.79 -1.52
CA LEU A 3 17.83 22.36 -1.66
C LEU A 3 18.75 22.06 -2.85
N LEU A 4 18.54 22.74 -3.99
CA LEU A 4 19.36 22.54 -5.19
C LEU A 4 20.75 23.16 -5.02
N ALA A 5 20.86 24.29 -4.33
CA ALA A 5 22.13 24.93 -4.00
C ALA A 5 22.95 24.11 -2.98
N ALA A 6 22.28 23.53 -1.97
CA ALA A 6 22.92 22.64 -1.00
C ALA A 6 23.42 21.33 -1.65
N CYS A 7 22.64 20.75 -2.57
CA CYS A 7 23.09 19.59 -3.36
C CYS A 7 24.34 19.92 -4.21
N ALA A 8 24.41 21.10 -4.83
CA ALA A 8 25.55 21.47 -5.69
C ALA A 8 26.90 21.51 -4.94
N ALA A 9 26.89 21.76 -3.62
CA ALA A 9 28.08 21.83 -2.78
C ALA A 9 28.57 20.46 -2.25
N MET A 10 27.82 19.37 -2.45
CA MET A 10 28.16 18.04 -1.92
C MET A 10 29.06 17.23 -2.87
N PRO A 11 29.83 16.25 -2.35
CA PRO A 11 30.50 15.27 -3.21
C PRO A 11 29.50 14.53 -4.10
N VAL A 12 29.94 14.10 -5.29
CA VAL A 12 29.06 13.52 -6.33
C VAL A 12 28.32 12.27 -5.83
N THR A 13 28.96 11.46 -4.99
CA THR A 13 28.36 10.25 -4.38
C THR A 13 27.22 10.61 -3.43
N ALA A 14 27.42 11.55 -2.51
CA ALA A 14 26.39 12.00 -1.57
C ALA A 14 25.18 12.64 -2.28
N ARG A 15 25.42 13.36 -3.39
CA ARG A 15 24.33 13.87 -4.24
C ARG A 15 23.52 12.75 -4.87
N ALA A 16 24.19 11.73 -5.41
CA ALA A 16 23.52 10.61 -6.07
C ALA A 16 22.64 9.84 -5.07
N GLU A 17 23.15 9.58 -3.87
CA GLU A 17 22.40 8.94 -2.78
C GLU A 17 21.18 9.77 -2.36
N ALA A 18 21.35 11.08 -2.15
CA ALA A 18 20.25 11.96 -1.79
C ALA A 18 19.16 12.02 -2.89
N VAL A 19 19.56 12.16 -4.16
CA VAL A 19 18.61 12.17 -5.28
C VAL A 19 17.86 10.85 -5.37
N LEU A 20 18.54 9.72 -5.19
CA LEU A 20 17.90 8.40 -5.19
C LEU A 20 16.91 8.26 -4.03
N ALA A 21 17.29 8.70 -2.83
CA ALA A 21 16.41 8.70 -1.66
C ALA A 21 15.17 9.58 -1.88
N PHE A 22 15.33 10.80 -2.41
CA PHE A 22 14.18 11.66 -2.72
C PHE A 22 13.29 11.09 -3.83
N ALA A 23 13.89 10.55 -4.89
CA ALA A 23 13.14 9.95 -6.00
C ALA A 23 12.34 8.73 -5.54
N THR A 24 12.94 7.86 -4.72
CA THR A 24 12.24 6.70 -4.14
C THR A 24 11.13 7.13 -3.20
N LEU A 25 11.39 8.08 -2.30
CA LEU A 25 10.37 8.61 -1.37
C LEU A 25 9.19 9.26 -2.13
N ALA A 26 9.48 10.04 -3.17
CA ALA A 26 8.47 10.66 -4.02
C ALA A 26 7.65 9.61 -4.79
N CYS A 27 8.32 8.58 -5.32
CA CYS A 27 7.65 7.48 -6.01
C CYS A 27 6.70 6.72 -5.06
N VAL A 28 7.18 6.33 -3.88
CA VAL A 28 6.38 5.64 -2.86
C VAL A 28 5.20 6.51 -2.40
N GLY A 29 5.44 7.80 -2.15
CA GLY A 29 4.38 8.74 -1.79
C GLY A 29 3.31 8.88 -2.87
N GLY A 30 3.72 9.00 -4.13
CA GLY A 30 2.80 9.06 -5.27
C GLY A 30 1.97 7.79 -5.45
N LEU A 31 2.61 6.62 -5.34
CA LEU A 31 1.92 5.32 -5.39
C LEU A 31 0.95 5.14 -4.23
N ALA A 32 1.31 5.57 -3.03
CA ALA A 32 0.43 5.53 -1.86
C ALA A 32 -0.83 6.39 -2.07
N VAL A 33 -0.67 7.64 -2.56
CA VAL A 33 -1.80 8.51 -2.88
C VAL A 33 -2.69 7.89 -3.96
N ALA A 34 -2.11 7.34 -5.04
CA ALA A 34 -2.87 6.65 -6.09
C ALA A 34 -3.64 5.44 -5.54
N CYS A 35 -3.05 4.68 -4.62
CA CYS A 35 -3.68 3.54 -3.97
C CYS A 35 -4.89 3.97 -3.12
N PHE A 36 -4.73 4.98 -2.26
CA PHE A 36 -5.82 5.48 -1.42
C PHE A 36 -6.93 6.16 -2.23
N ALA A 37 -6.59 6.88 -3.31
CA ALA A 37 -7.56 7.43 -4.24
C ALA A 37 -8.37 6.32 -4.93
N LYS A 38 -7.70 5.27 -5.42
CA LYS A 38 -8.35 4.07 -5.99
C LYS A 38 -9.28 3.40 -4.99
N ALA A 39 -8.78 3.12 -3.78
CA ALA A 39 -9.55 2.41 -2.75
C ALA A 39 -10.77 3.22 -2.32
N SER A 40 -10.59 4.50 -2.01
CA SER A 40 -11.69 5.36 -1.57
C SER A 40 -12.71 5.60 -2.69
N GLY A 41 -12.23 5.84 -3.91
CA GLY A 41 -13.09 6.08 -5.08
C GLY A 41 -13.88 4.85 -5.50
N ALA A 42 -13.24 3.69 -5.60
CA ALA A 42 -13.90 2.48 -6.07
C ALA A 42 -14.88 1.89 -5.03
N VAL A 43 -14.62 2.08 -3.73
CA VAL A 43 -15.44 1.50 -2.65
C VAL A 43 -16.57 2.44 -2.23
N PHE A 44 -16.31 3.74 -2.03
CA PHE A 44 -17.28 4.64 -1.39
C PHE A 44 -17.96 5.64 -2.34
N LEU A 45 -17.42 5.89 -3.54
CA LEU A 45 -17.98 6.87 -4.48
C LEU A 45 -18.77 6.22 -5.64
N GLY A 46 -18.78 4.88 -5.74
CA GLY A 46 -19.47 4.12 -6.79
C GLY A 46 -20.93 3.76 -6.45
N ALA A 47 -21.64 3.19 -7.42
CA ALA A 47 -22.95 2.57 -7.20
C ALA A 47 -22.77 1.11 -6.73
N PRO A 48 -23.69 0.57 -5.91
CA PRO A 48 -23.63 -0.81 -5.46
C PRO A 48 -23.78 -1.76 -6.67
N ARG A 49 -22.86 -2.71 -6.80
CA ARG A 49 -22.84 -3.70 -7.90
C ARG A 49 -23.30 -5.09 -7.47
N SER A 50 -23.52 -5.29 -6.17
CA SER A 50 -24.01 -6.55 -5.60
C SER A 50 -25.14 -6.29 -4.60
N PRO A 51 -26.04 -7.27 -4.39
CA PRO A 51 -27.07 -7.18 -3.35
C PRO A 51 -26.51 -6.89 -1.95
N GLN A 52 -25.33 -7.45 -1.63
CA GLN A 52 -24.65 -7.24 -0.36
C GLN A 52 -24.16 -5.79 -0.20
N ALA A 53 -23.63 -5.19 -1.27
CA ALA A 53 -23.22 -3.78 -1.26
C ALA A 53 -24.43 -2.85 -1.13
N ALA A 54 -25.56 -3.19 -1.76
CA ALA A 54 -26.81 -2.43 -1.64
C ALA A 54 -27.43 -2.54 -0.22
N ALA A 55 -27.25 -3.66 0.46
CA ALA A 55 -27.75 -3.90 1.81
C ALA A 55 -26.77 -3.49 2.94
N ALA A 56 -25.59 -3.00 2.59
CA ALA A 56 -24.56 -2.62 3.55
C ALA A 56 -25.07 -1.52 4.49
N ARG A 57 -24.75 -1.65 5.79
CA ARG A 57 -25.11 -0.69 6.84
C ARG A 57 -23.85 -0.18 7.54
N GLU A 58 -23.98 0.98 8.17
CA GLU A 58 -22.92 1.58 8.96
C GLU A 58 -22.43 0.64 10.07
N ALA A 59 -21.12 0.66 10.34
CA ALA A 59 -20.53 -0.19 11.36
C ALA A 59 -21.03 0.20 12.76
N PRO A 60 -21.13 -0.77 13.71
CA PRO A 60 -21.52 -0.47 15.08
C PRO A 60 -20.50 0.45 15.75
N ARG A 61 -20.96 1.25 16.73
CA ARG A 61 -20.10 2.20 17.46
C ARG A 61 -18.89 1.56 18.13
N SER A 62 -18.99 0.29 18.53
CA SER A 62 -17.88 -0.49 19.10
C SER A 62 -16.70 -0.66 18.13
N MET A 63 -16.96 -0.68 16.82
CA MET A 63 -15.93 -0.75 15.79
C MET A 63 -15.44 0.65 15.36
N LEU A 64 -16.36 1.62 15.30
CA LEU A 64 -16.02 3.01 14.94
C LEU A 64 -15.13 3.69 15.99
N GLY A 65 -15.31 3.39 17.28
CA GLY A 65 -14.50 3.98 18.35
C GLY A 65 -12.99 3.78 18.15
N PRO A 66 -12.50 2.52 18.05
CA PRO A 66 -11.10 2.24 17.77
C PRO A 66 -10.61 2.84 16.45
N MET A 67 -11.44 2.85 15.40
CA MET A 67 -11.08 3.47 14.12
C MET A 67 -10.84 4.98 14.25
N TRP A 68 -11.68 5.68 15.01
CA TRP A 68 -11.48 7.11 15.29
C TRP A 68 -10.23 7.36 16.13
N VAL A 69 -9.95 6.52 17.13
CA VAL A 69 -8.72 6.63 17.93
C VAL A 69 -7.48 6.50 17.03
N LEU A 70 -7.43 5.51 16.15
CA LEU A 70 -6.33 5.33 15.21
C LEU A 70 -6.22 6.49 14.22
N ALA A 71 -7.34 6.98 13.67
CA ALA A 71 -7.36 8.11 12.75
C ALA A 71 -6.84 9.40 13.41
N LEU A 72 -7.27 9.67 14.64
CA LEU A 72 -6.81 10.82 15.42
C LEU A 72 -5.33 10.68 15.81
N ALA A 73 -4.87 9.48 16.15
CA ALA A 73 -3.45 9.23 16.40
C ALA A 73 -2.60 9.50 15.15
N CYS A 74 -3.02 9.03 13.97
CA CYS A 74 -2.32 9.33 12.72
C CYS A 74 -2.27 10.84 12.43
N ALA A 75 -3.39 11.55 12.60
CA ALA A 75 -3.43 13.00 12.42
C ALA A 75 -2.54 13.74 13.43
N ALA A 76 -2.60 13.34 14.70
CA ALA A 76 -1.77 13.92 15.76
C ALA A 76 -0.28 13.70 15.48
N LEU A 77 0.13 12.49 15.10
CA LEU A 77 1.52 12.17 14.76
C LEU A 77 2.01 12.97 13.55
N GLY A 78 1.19 13.13 12.51
CA GLY A 78 1.53 13.92 11.33
C GLY A 78 1.67 15.42 11.63
N LEU A 79 0.72 15.99 12.38
CA LEU A 79 0.73 17.41 12.73
C LEU A 79 1.77 17.77 13.80
N ALA A 80 2.07 16.84 14.71
CA ALA A 80 3.10 16.99 15.74
C ALA A 80 4.50 16.58 15.26
N GLY A 81 4.70 16.34 13.95
CA GLY A 81 5.99 15.94 13.38
C GLY A 81 7.20 16.72 13.91
N PRO A 82 7.19 18.07 13.94
CA PRO A 82 8.30 18.87 14.47
C PRO A 82 8.62 18.57 15.93
N ALA A 83 7.60 18.42 16.78
CA ALA A 83 7.77 18.09 18.19
C ALA A 83 8.28 16.66 18.39
N ILE A 84 7.80 15.71 17.58
CA ILE A 84 8.28 14.32 17.61
C ILE A 84 9.76 14.26 17.21
N ALA A 85 10.16 15.02 16.19
CA ALA A 85 11.56 15.10 15.78
C ALA A 85 12.47 15.63 16.89
N GLU A 86 12.01 16.59 17.68
CA GLU A 86 12.75 17.11 18.84
C GLU A 86 12.90 16.06 19.95
N VAL A 87 11.84 15.33 20.28
CA VAL A 87 11.89 14.24 21.28
C VAL A 87 12.85 13.13 20.83
N LEU A 88 12.84 12.78 19.54
CA LEU A 88 13.69 11.75 18.96
C LEU A 88 15.15 12.17 18.76
N GLU A 89 15.46 13.47 18.83
CA GLU A 89 16.83 13.96 18.64
C GLU A 89 17.79 13.36 19.67
N ARG A 90 17.39 13.27 20.95
CA ARG A 90 18.27 12.77 22.02
C ARG A 90 18.63 11.29 21.84
N PRO A 91 17.67 10.36 21.67
CA PRO A 91 17.98 8.96 21.39
C PRO A 91 18.80 8.78 20.12
N VAL A 92 18.46 9.49 19.03
CA VAL A 92 19.16 9.31 17.75
C VAL A 92 20.61 9.81 17.84
N ARG A 93 20.87 10.91 18.56
CA ARG A 93 22.25 11.36 18.83
C ARG A 93 23.05 10.35 19.65
N GLN A 94 22.42 9.69 20.61
CA GLN A 94 23.08 8.70 21.46
C GLN A 94 23.43 7.41 20.70
N LEU A 95 22.56 6.96 19.79
CA LEU A 95 22.79 5.75 19.00
C LEU A 95 23.61 5.99 17.72
N GLY A 96 23.44 7.14 17.06
CA GLY A 96 23.92 7.36 15.70
C GLY A 96 25.12 8.28 15.55
N GLY A 97 25.51 9.04 16.58
CA GLY A 97 26.67 9.96 16.54
C GLY A 97 26.57 11.11 15.51
N LEU A 98 25.47 11.20 14.75
CA LEU A 98 25.26 12.21 13.71
C LEU A 98 24.73 13.52 14.33
N PRO A 99 25.34 14.67 14.01
CA PRO A 99 24.80 15.97 14.41
C PRO A 99 23.53 16.27 13.60
N LEU A 100 22.35 16.04 14.18
CA LEU A 100 21.04 16.38 13.60
C LEU A 100 20.72 17.89 13.64
N ARG A 101 21.73 18.72 13.38
CA ARG A 101 21.63 20.18 13.54
C ARG A 101 21.33 20.88 12.22
N ASP A 102 20.36 20.37 11.49
CA ASP A 102 19.83 21.01 10.29
C ASP A 102 18.49 21.69 10.61
N THR A 103 18.55 23.00 10.86
CA THR A 103 17.35 23.87 11.00
C THR A 103 16.43 23.76 9.78
N SER A 104 17.00 23.54 8.59
CA SER A 104 16.28 23.34 7.33
C SER A 104 15.35 22.12 7.34
N ALA A 105 15.74 21.01 7.98
CA ALA A 105 14.91 19.81 8.09
C ALA A 105 13.70 20.04 9.01
N ARG A 106 13.91 20.79 10.11
CA ARG A 106 12.82 21.16 11.03
C ARG A 106 11.83 22.12 10.39
N GLU A 107 12.32 23.11 9.67
CA GLU A 107 11.49 24.04 8.89
C GLU A 107 10.67 23.30 7.84
N GLY A 108 11.28 22.32 7.14
CA GLY A 108 10.56 21.47 6.18
C GLY A 108 9.46 20.65 6.85
N LEU A 109 9.72 20.08 8.03
CA LEU A 109 8.72 19.30 8.77
C LEU A 109 7.59 20.18 9.30
N ALA A 110 7.91 21.39 9.78
CA ALA A 110 6.93 22.37 10.23
C ALA A 110 6.05 22.86 9.07
N ALA A 111 6.65 23.20 7.91
CA ALA A 111 5.91 23.56 6.71
C ALA A 111 4.99 22.43 6.25
N THR A 112 5.46 21.18 6.30
CA THR A 112 4.65 20.00 5.95
C THR A 112 3.48 19.81 6.92
N ALA A 113 3.71 19.94 8.23
CA ALA A 113 2.66 19.85 9.25
C ALA A 113 1.62 20.96 9.11
N ILE A 114 2.06 22.21 8.86
CA ILE A 114 1.16 23.35 8.62
C ILE A 114 0.33 23.10 7.37
N LEU A 115 0.95 22.70 6.25
CA LEU A 115 0.24 22.41 5.01
C LEU A 115 -0.79 21.29 5.22
N GLY A 116 -0.41 20.21 5.90
CA GLY A 116 -1.33 19.11 6.26
C GLY A 116 -2.50 19.61 7.11
N GLY A 117 -2.23 20.43 8.13
CA GLY A 117 -3.25 21.03 8.98
C GLY A 117 -4.22 21.95 8.20
N VAL A 118 -3.68 22.78 7.31
CA VAL A 118 -4.48 23.64 6.42
C VAL A 118 -5.37 22.79 5.50
N LEU A 119 -4.81 21.75 4.87
CA LEU A 119 -5.59 20.85 3.99
C LEU A 119 -6.72 20.15 4.74
N ILE A 120 -6.46 19.67 5.96
CA ILE A 120 -7.48 19.08 6.83
C ILE A 120 -8.55 20.12 7.17
N ALA A 121 -8.16 21.32 7.59
CA ALA A 121 -9.08 22.40 7.94
C ALA A 121 -9.95 22.82 6.75
N VAL A 122 -9.36 22.95 5.55
CA VAL A 122 -10.07 23.25 4.30
C VAL A 122 -11.06 22.13 3.97
N ALA A 123 -10.67 20.86 4.09
CA ALA A 123 -11.57 19.74 3.85
C ALA A 123 -12.78 19.76 4.79
N PHE A 124 -12.58 20.00 6.10
CA PHE A 124 -13.66 20.15 7.06
C PHE A 124 -14.53 21.39 6.80
N ALA A 125 -13.92 22.51 6.43
CA ALA A 125 -14.64 23.74 6.08
C ALA A 125 -15.52 23.53 4.85
N LEU A 126 -15.01 22.90 3.79
CA LEU A 126 -15.78 22.55 2.59
C LEU A 126 -16.90 21.56 2.92
N ALA A 127 -16.66 20.56 3.77
CA ALA A 127 -17.69 19.64 4.21
C ALA A 127 -18.79 20.33 5.02
N ALA A 128 -18.43 21.24 5.93
CA ALA A 128 -19.37 22.04 6.72
C ALA A 128 -20.16 23.00 5.83
N LEU A 129 -19.50 23.69 4.89
CA LEU A 129 -20.11 24.59 3.92
C LEU A 129 -21.10 23.82 3.02
N ARG A 130 -20.70 22.67 2.49
CA ARG A 130 -21.58 21.79 1.71
C ARG A 130 -22.82 21.40 2.52
N ARG A 131 -22.64 20.96 3.78
CA ARG A 131 -23.77 20.65 4.66
C ARG A 131 -24.66 21.86 4.87
N LEU A 132 -24.10 23.04 5.08
CA LEU A 132 -24.86 24.27 5.27
C LEU A 132 -25.69 24.66 4.04
N LEU A 133 -25.08 24.61 2.86
CA LEU A 133 -25.73 24.95 1.58
C LEU A 133 -26.84 23.94 1.22
N LEU A 134 -26.63 22.65 1.51
CA LEU A 134 -27.57 21.58 1.19
C LEU A 134 -28.62 21.32 2.27
N ARG A 135 -28.51 21.93 3.46
CA ARG A 135 -29.44 21.71 4.59
C ARG A 135 -30.91 21.96 4.28
N ARG A 136 -31.19 22.84 3.31
CA ARG A 136 -32.55 23.23 2.91
C ARG A 136 -32.93 22.72 1.51
N GLN A 137 -32.07 21.90 0.90
CA GLN A 137 -32.31 21.39 -0.45
C GLN A 137 -32.69 19.91 -0.40
N ALA A 138 -33.67 19.51 -1.21
CA ALA A 138 -33.95 18.11 -1.47
C ALA A 138 -32.85 17.56 -2.39
N VAL A 139 -31.85 16.91 -1.82
CA VAL A 139 -30.80 16.23 -2.58
C VAL A 139 -31.34 14.88 -3.03
N SER A 140 -31.57 14.73 -4.34
CA SER A 140 -31.91 13.45 -4.97
C SER A 140 -30.73 12.96 -5.81
N ALA A 141 -30.57 11.63 -5.89
CA ALA A 141 -29.63 11.02 -6.81
C ALA A 141 -30.32 10.84 -8.16
N SER A 142 -29.80 11.50 -9.20
CA SER A 142 -30.23 11.31 -10.59
C SER A 142 -29.23 10.46 -11.37
N GLY A 143 -29.63 10.02 -12.57
CA GLY A 143 -28.70 9.39 -13.51
C GLY A 143 -27.49 10.28 -13.81
N THR A 144 -26.35 9.65 -14.08
CA THR A 144 -25.13 10.35 -14.53
C THR A 144 -25.29 10.89 -15.95
N TRP A 145 -24.44 11.84 -16.38
CA TRP A 145 -24.46 12.40 -17.74
C TRP A 145 -24.49 11.31 -18.83
N ALA A 146 -23.79 10.19 -18.62
CA ALA A 146 -23.87 8.98 -19.45
C ALA A 146 -23.71 9.20 -20.97
N CYS A 147 -23.16 10.34 -21.40
CA CYS A 147 -23.13 10.79 -22.80
C CYS A 147 -24.50 10.71 -23.49
N GLY A 148 -25.61 10.90 -22.75
CA GLY A 148 -26.97 10.78 -23.28
C GLY A 148 -27.50 9.34 -23.38
N TYR A 149 -26.79 8.34 -22.84
CA TYR A 149 -27.25 6.96 -22.80
C TYR A 149 -28.23 6.73 -21.63
N PRO A 150 -29.51 6.40 -21.88
CA PRO A 150 -30.53 6.38 -20.84
C PRO A 150 -30.47 5.14 -19.94
N ALA A 151 -29.87 4.03 -20.40
CA ALA A 151 -29.90 2.74 -19.73
C ALA A 151 -28.60 2.40 -19.00
N THR A 152 -28.05 3.34 -18.23
CA THR A 152 -26.82 3.07 -17.46
C THR A 152 -27.07 2.08 -16.33
N THR A 153 -26.18 1.09 -16.22
CA THR A 153 -26.18 0.12 -15.12
C THR A 153 -24.94 0.30 -14.24
N PRO A 154 -24.99 -0.07 -12.94
CA PRO A 154 -23.81 -0.02 -12.06
C PRO A 154 -22.60 -0.80 -12.58
N ALA A 155 -22.83 -1.82 -13.43
CA ALA A 155 -21.78 -2.62 -14.05
C ALA A 155 -20.94 -1.83 -15.07
N MET A 156 -21.51 -0.77 -15.68
CA MET A 156 -20.82 0.08 -16.67
C MET A 156 -19.87 1.10 -16.03
N GLN A 157 -19.85 1.23 -14.70
CA GLN A 157 -18.96 2.16 -14.01
C GLN A 157 -17.50 1.70 -14.06
N TYR A 158 -16.59 2.65 -14.20
CA TYR A 158 -15.15 2.41 -14.09
C TYR A 158 -14.82 1.60 -12.83
N THR A 159 -13.99 0.58 -12.99
CA THR A 159 -13.57 -0.32 -11.91
C THR A 159 -12.25 0.16 -11.30
N ALA A 160 -11.89 -0.40 -10.14
CA ALA A 160 -10.57 -0.20 -9.55
C ALA A 160 -9.43 -0.65 -10.50
N ALA A 161 -9.65 -1.70 -11.29
CA ALA A 161 -8.69 -2.18 -12.29
C ALA A 161 -8.50 -1.15 -13.40
N SER A 162 -9.60 -0.60 -13.95
CA SER A 162 -9.55 0.43 -14.98
C SER A 162 -8.86 1.71 -14.50
N PHE A 163 -9.06 2.10 -13.23
CA PHE A 163 -8.35 3.24 -12.61
C PHE A 163 -6.84 2.99 -12.52
N ALA A 164 -6.43 1.77 -12.14
CA ALA A 164 -5.02 1.42 -11.98
C ALA A 164 -4.29 1.19 -13.31
N ARG A 165 -5.02 1.00 -14.42
CA ARG A 165 -4.46 0.57 -15.71
C ARG A 165 -3.32 1.47 -16.25
N PRO A 166 -3.40 2.82 -16.21
CA PRO A 166 -2.29 3.67 -16.65
C PRO A 166 -1.04 3.47 -15.78
N LEU A 167 -1.22 3.28 -14.48
CA LEU A 167 -0.14 3.06 -13.54
C LEU A 167 0.54 1.70 -13.79
N ILE A 168 -0.26 0.65 -13.97
CA ILE A 168 0.22 -0.69 -14.31
C ILE A 168 0.99 -0.66 -15.64
N ALA A 169 0.53 0.11 -16.63
CA ALA A 169 1.22 0.23 -17.91
C ALA A 169 2.63 0.83 -17.78
N VAL A 170 2.81 1.84 -16.92
CA VAL A 170 4.13 2.43 -16.62
C VAL A 170 5.05 1.42 -15.94
N PHE A 171 4.52 0.67 -14.98
CA PHE A 171 5.30 -0.32 -14.19
C PHE A 171 5.25 -1.74 -14.75
N ARG A 172 4.83 -1.94 -16.00
CA ARG A 172 4.62 -3.27 -16.59
C ARG A 172 5.87 -4.17 -16.56
N GLY A 173 7.06 -3.56 -16.65
CA GLY A 173 8.33 -4.30 -16.61
C GLY A 173 8.64 -4.90 -15.24
N VAL A 174 8.05 -4.34 -14.18
CA VAL A 174 8.20 -4.83 -12.80
C VAL A 174 7.01 -5.68 -12.40
N LEU A 175 5.79 -5.27 -12.75
CA LEU A 175 4.55 -5.95 -12.35
C LEU A 175 4.19 -7.17 -13.20
N LEU A 176 4.70 -7.26 -14.44
CA LEU A 176 4.40 -8.32 -15.41
C LEU A 176 2.89 -8.69 -15.46
N PRO A 177 1.99 -7.73 -15.77
CA PRO A 177 0.56 -7.99 -15.79
C PRO A 177 0.19 -8.98 -16.90
N GLU A 178 -0.67 -9.93 -16.57
CA GLU A 178 -1.25 -10.90 -17.51
C GLU A 178 -2.65 -10.45 -17.91
N ARG A 179 -2.92 -10.46 -19.20
CA ARG A 179 -4.22 -10.04 -19.75
C ARG A 179 -4.75 -11.10 -20.69
N HIS A 180 -5.95 -11.58 -20.39
CA HIS A 180 -6.71 -12.46 -21.26
C HIS A 180 -7.92 -11.69 -21.77
N ASP A 181 -7.99 -11.48 -23.08
CA ASP A 181 -9.13 -10.82 -23.70
C ASP A 181 -9.71 -11.63 -24.86
N THR A 182 -11.03 -11.72 -24.90
CA THR A 182 -11.74 -12.18 -26.10
C THR A 182 -12.12 -10.94 -26.91
N ARG A 183 -11.37 -10.68 -27.98
CA ARG A 183 -11.63 -9.50 -28.81
C ARG A 183 -13.02 -9.57 -29.45
N PRO A 184 -13.79 -8.48 -29.41
CA PRO A 184 -15.09 -8.43 -30.06
C PRO A 184 -14.94 -8.64 -31.57
N ALA A 185 -15.69 -9.59 -32.13
CA ALA A 185 -15.79 -9.82 -33.57
C ALA A 185 -17.12 -9.26 -34.10
N GLY A 186 -17.05 -8.32 -35.04
CA GLY A 186 -18.24 -7.66 -35.59
C GLY A 186 -18.81 -6.52 -34.73
N ALA A 187 -19.90 -5.91 -35.19
CA ALA A 187 -20.53 -4.76 -34.53
C ALA A 187 -21.32 -5.12 -33.26
N PHE A 188 -21.80 -6.37 -33.18
CA PHE A 188 -22.61 -6.89 -32.06
C PHE A 188 -22.07 -8.27 -31.65
N PRO A 189 -20.94 -8.31 -30.94
CA PRO A 189 -20.34 -9.56 -30.50
C PRO A 189 -21.22 -10.25 -29.44
N ASP A 190 -21.39 -11.56 -29.56
CA ASP A 190 -22.21 -12.35 -28.62
C ASP A 190 -21.57 -12.43 -27.21
N ALA A 191 -20.24 -12.42 -27.12
CA ALA A 191 -19.52 -12.47 -25.86
C ALA A 191 -18.21 -11.67 -25.93
N VAL A 192 -17.99 -10.83 -24.91
CA VAL A 192 -16.73 -10.11 -24.68
C VAL A 192 -16.36 -10.29 -23.22
N ALA A 193 -15.23 -10.94 -22.96
CA ALA A 193 -14.62 -11.09 -21.66
C ALA A 193 -13.24 -10.42 -21.67
N LEU A 194 -12.94 -9.74 -20.57
CA LEU A 194 -11.63 -9.18 -20.27
C LEU A 194 -11.28 -9.57 -18.84
N GLU A 195 -10.18 -10.31 -18.71
CA GLU A 195 -9.60 -10.68 -17.43
C GLU A 195 -8.18 -10.11 -17.37
N GLU A 196 -7.89 -9.37 -16.30
CA GLU A 196 -6.57 -8.81 -16.03
C GLU A 196 -6.11 -9.33 -14.67
N HIS A 197 -4.94 -9.98 -14.66
CA HIS A 197 -4.28 -10.51 -13.48
C HIS A 197 -2.95 -9.79 -13.29
N CYS A 198 -2.63 -9.43 -12.04
CA CYS A 198 -1.36 -8.82 -11.68
C CYS A 198 -0.73 -9.66 -10.57
N PRO A 199 -0.05 -10.77 -10.92
CA PRO A 199 0.60 -11.60 -9.91
C PRO A 199 1.70 -10.81 -9.21
N ASP A 200 1.95 -11.11 -7.94
CA ASP A 200 3.11 -10.55 -7.24
C ASP A 200 4.38 -11.23 -7.79
N PRO A 201 5.32 -10.49 -8.41
CA PRO A 201 6.54 -11.06 -8.97
C PRO A 201 7.41 -11.72 -7.90
N VAL A 202 7.45 -11.18 -6.68
CA VAL A 202 8.22 -11.78 -5.58
C VAL A 202 7.58 -13.09 -5.17
N ASP A 203 6.25 -13.15 -5.12
CA ASP A 203 5.53 -14.38 -4.80
C ASP A 203 5.83 -15.46 -5.85
N ARG A 204 5.61 -15.15 -7.13
CA ARG A 204 5.78 -16.08 -8.25
C ARG A 204 7.23 -16.54 -8.46
N PHE A 205 8.20 -15.64 -8.37
CA PHE A 205 9.59 -15.95 -8.74
C PHE A 205 10.49 -16.29 -7.54
N VAL A 206 10.12 -15.91 -6.32
CA VAL A 206 10.96 -16.12 -5.13
C VAL A 206 10.26 -17.01 -4.11
N LEU A 207 9.07 -16.63 -3.65
CA LEU A 207 8.40 -17.33 -2.55
C LEU A 207 7.86 -18.69 -2.97
N GLU A 208 7.05 -18.78 -4.02
CA GLU A 208 6.50 -20.04 -4.54
C GLU A 208 7.59 -21.10 -4.79
N PRO A 209 8.68 -20.82 -5.54
CA PRO A 209 9.72 -21.82 -5.76
C PRO A 209 10.49 -22.15 -4.47
N ALA A 210 10.81 -21.17 -3.62
CA ALA A 210 11.50 -21.44 -2.36
C ALA A 210 10.65 -22.31 -1.42
N LEU A 211 9.35 -22.05 -1.32
CA LEU A 211 8.40 -22.84 -0.54
C LEU A 211 8.22 -24.24 -1.12
N HIS A 212 8.15 -24.37 -2.45
CA HIS A 212 8.08 -25.66 -3.12
C HIS A 212 9.32 -26.51 -2.84
N HIS A 213 10.52 -25.96 -3.05
CA HIS A 213 11.77 -26.66 -2.79
C HIS A 213 11.99 -26.96 -1.30
N GLY A 214 11.64 -26.02 -0.41
CA GLY A 214 11.65 -26.26 1.03
C GLY A 214 10.70 -27.38 1.42
N GLY A 215 9.48 -27.39 0.86
CA GLY A 215 8.50 -28.45 1.04
C GLY A 215 9.01 -29.81 0.57
N MET A 216 9.68 -29.87 -0.58
CA MET A 216 10.32 -31.10 -1.07
C MET A 216 11.43 -31.58 -0.13
N ALA A 217 12.30 -30.70 0.34
CA ALA A 217 13.36 -31.05 1.29
C ALA A 217 12.79 -31.57 2.61
N LEU A 218 11.79 -30.88 3.17
CA LEU A 218 11.10 -31.33 4.38
C LEU A 218 10.37 -32.66 4.16
N ALA A 219 9.77 -32.89 2.99
CA ALA A 219 9.13 -34.16 2.66
C ALA A 219 10.14 -35.31 2.60
N LEU A 220 11.36 -35.06 2.09
CA LEU A 220 12.45 -36.04 2.11
C LEU A 220 12.91 -36.34 3.53
N VAL A 221 13.12 -35.32 4.36
CA VAL A 221 13.45 -35.50 5.79
C VAL A 221 12.35 -36.26 6.52
N ARG A 222 11.08 -35.95 6.25
CA ARG A 222 9.92 -36.64 6.83
C ARG A 222 9.85 -38.12 6.39
N ARG A 223 10.24 -38.45 5.16
CA ARG A 223 10.36 -39.84 4.70
C ARG A 223 11.53 -40.58 5.34
N ALA A 224 12.63 -39.87 5.61
CA ALA A 224 13.80 -40.41 6.30
C ALA A 224 13.60 -40.57 7.83
N GLN A 225 12.51 -40.05 8.39
CA GLN A 225 12.21 -40.24 9.81
C GLN A 225 12.04 -41.73 10.12
N PRO A 226 12.81 -42.28 11.09
CA PRO A 226 12.72 -43.68 11.43
C PRO A 226 11.37 -44.00 12.07
N THR A 227 10.57 -44.83 11.42
CA THR A 227 9.26 -45.29 11.92
C THR A 227 9.34 -46.40 12.95
N ARG A 228 10.53 -46.98 13.16
CA ARG A 228 10.79 -48.04 14.14
C ARG A 228 11.69 -47.51 15.25
N VAL A 229 11.37 -47.90 16.49
CA VAL A 229 12.10 -47.43 17.69
C VAL A 229 13.60 -47.76 17.63
N GLN A 230 13.97 -48.92 17.07
CA GLN A 230 15.36 -49.38 16.97
C GLN A 230 16.24 -48.47 16.10
N SER A 231 15.73 -47.96 14.97
CA SER A 231 16.47 -47.05 14.10
C SER A 231 16.58 -45.65 14.69
N TYR A 232 15.65 -45.25 15.56
CA TYR A 232 15.74 -44.01 16.33
C TYR A 232 16.88 -44.04 17.35
N VAL A 233 17.02 -45.15 18.09
CA VAL A 233 18.10 -45.34 19.08
C VAL A 233 19.48 -45.34 18.40
N LEU A 234 19.60 -46.01 17.24
CA LEU A 234 20.85 -46.01 16.45
C LEU A 234 21.21 -44.60 15.96
N ALA A 235 20.23 -43.82 15.49
CA ALA A 235 20.45 -42.46 15.04
C ALA A 235 20.94 -41.55 16.18
N ILE A 236 20.38 -41.68 17.39
CA ILE A 236 20.84 -40.95 18.58
C ILE A 236 22.27 -41.35 18.93
N PHE A 237 22.58 -42.65 18.98
CA PHE A 237 23.92 -43.12 19.29
C PHE A 237 24.97 -42.63 18.27
N ALA A 238 24.64 -42.68 16.98
CA ALA A 238 25.50 -42.16 15.91
C ALA A 238 25.71 -40.64 16.03
N ALA A 239 24.66 -39.87 16.32
CA ALA A 239 24.75 -38.43 16.55
C ALA A 239 25.65 -38.08 17.75
N LEU A 240 25.56 -38.86 18.84
CA LEU A 240 26.41 -38.69 20.02
C LEU A 240 27.89 -38.98 19.72
N LEU A 241 28.19 -40.04 18.95
CA LEU A 241 29.56 -40.34 18.52
C LEU A 241 30.13 -39.24 17.60
N THR A 242 29.31 -38.69 16.69
CA THR A 242 29.75 -37.59 15.81
C THR A 242 30.03 -36.32 16.60
N LEU A 243 29.16 -35.96 17.55
CA LEU A 243 29.38 -34.82 18.44
C LEU A 243 30.61 -34.99 19.32
N LEU A 244 30.85 -36.20 19.83
CA LEU A 244 32.05 -36.51 20.62
C LEU A 244 33.31 -36.38 19.77
N TRP A 245 33.28 -36.90 18.54
CA TRP A 245 34.41 -36.82 17.61
C TRP A 245 34.71 -35.37 17.21
N TRP A 246 33.68 -34.54 16.98
CA TRP A 246 33.85 -33.12 16.67
C TRP A 246 34.57 -32.34 17.79
N ARG A 247 34.43 -32.79 19.04
CA ARG A 247 34.96 -32.09 20.22
C ARG A 247 36.37 -32.56 20.62
N LEU A 248 36.85 -33.66 20.05
CA LEU A 248 38.20 -34.21 20.23
C LEU A 248 39.15 -33.58 19.22
#